data_AF-A0A7V9JJR9-F1
#
_entry.id   AF-A0A7V9JJR9-F1
#
_cell.length_a   1.000
_cell.length_b   1.000
_cell.length_c   1.000
_cell.angle_alpha   90.00
_cell.angle_beta   90.00
_cell.angle_gamma   90.00
#
_symmetry.space_group_name_H-M   'P 1'
#
loop_
_entity.id
_entity.type
_entity.pdbx_description
1 polymer ?
#
loop_
_entity_poly.entity_id
_entity_poly.type
_entity_poly.pdbx_seq_one_letter_code
_entity_poly.pdbx_strand_id
1 'polypeptide(L)'
;MAPRLRTAEDSAEERHASWLELFFDLVFVIAIAELAHQLELDHSAAGLLRFAALFVPVYVAWQGFSIYADRFDTDDLLLRVALLAGMLAIAALAVQIEDVSHEKSAGFAVSYIALRSILLALYARAWRAVPAARPLISRYGLGYATAVAIWVISLALDAPARYVLWAVAVALDLSLPPLSTRLIRRVPTHGGHIVERWGLFTLIVLGESVVVVALGVAGLGLAGRFRGGRRRRNQLAWRNSKQWRPGGTCASADASRSSSRLKVGGSCQSTGPSLGERTSGSMRP
;
A
#
# COMPACT_ATOMS: atom_id res chain seq x y z
N MET A 1 26.99 -13.27 2.11
CA MET A 1 28.26 -12.71 2.63
C MET A 1 28.01 -12.19 4.05
N ALA A 2 29.01 -12.02 4.92
CA ALA A 2 28.78 -11.46 6.26
C ALA A 2 28.67 -9.92 6.16
N PRO A 3 27.69 -9.27 6.83
CA PRO A 3 27.61 -7.81 6.93
C PRO A 3 28.94 -7.21 7.42
N ARG A 4 29.41 -6.14 6.76
CA ARG A 4 30.60 -5.38 7.15
C ARG A 4 30.23 -3.93 7.41
N LEU A 5 31.02 -3.26 8.25
CA LEU A 5 30.93 -1.80 8.39
C LEU A 5 31.58 -1.15 7.19
N ARG A 6 30.94 -0.10 6.66
CA ARG A 6 31.61 0.80 5.72
C ARG A 6 32.72 1.54 6.44
N THR A 7 33.94 1.48 5.94
CA THR A 7 35.08 2.30 6.39
C THR A 7 35.31 3.44 5.41
N ALA A 8 36.04 4.49 5.82
CA ALA A 8 36.33 5.65 4.97
C ALA A 8 37.15 5.30 3.71
N GLU A 9 37.87 4.18 3.70
CA GLU A 9 38.70 3.75 2.56
C GLU A 9 37.93 3.14 1.39
N ASP A 10 36.70 2.62 1.61
CA ASP A 10 35.82 2.14 0.52
C ASP A 10 35.24 3.28 -0.34
N SER A 11 35.50 4.55 0.03
CA SER A 11 34.97 5.74 -0.67
C SER A 11 35.67 6.07 -1.99
N ALA A 12 36.78 5.40 -2.33
CA ALA A 12 37.41 5.55 -3.64
C ALA A 12 36.59 4.87 -4.77
N GLU A 13 35.63 4.00 -4.43
CA GLU A 13 34.58 3.57 -5.34
C GLU A 13 33.31 4.37 -5.04
N GLU A 14 33.04 5.45 -5.80
CA GLU A 14 31.78 6.20 -5.78
C GLU A 14 30.61 5.28 -6.20
N ARG A 15 30.08 4.50 -5.27
CA ARG A 15 29.00 3.56 -5.54
C ARG A 15 27.66 4.26 -5.34
N HIS A 16 27.09 4.76 -6.44
CA HIS A 16 25.74 5.35 -6.50
C HIS A 16 24.67 4.44 -5.85
N ALA A 17 23.59 5.05 -5.33
CA ALA A 17 22.45 4.33 -4.79
C ALA A 17 21.98 3.21 -5.75
N SER A 18 21.78 2.01 -5.22
CA SER A 18 21.40 0.87 -6.06
C SER A 18 19.97 1.07 -6.60
N TRP A 19 19.69 0.58 -7.82
CA TRP A 19 18.33 0.60 -8.40
C TRP A 19 17.25 0.02 -7.48
N LEU A 20 17.63 -0.93 -6.61
CA LEU A 20 16.73 -1.57 -5.67
C LEU A 20 16.38 -0.64 -4.49
N GLU A 21 17.34 0.14 -4.00
CA GLU A 21 17.09 1.15 -2.96
C GLU A 21 16.18 2.26 -3.48
N LEU A 22 16.39 2.70 -4.73
CA LEU A 22 15.49 3.64 -5.41
C LEU A 22 14.07 3.08 -5.53
N PHE A 23 13.94 1.81 -5.94
CA PHE A 23 12.64 1.14 -6.00
C PHE A 23 11.99 1.02 -4.61
N PHE A 24 12.79 0.77 -3.57
CA PHE A 24 12.31 0.71 -2.19
C PHE A 24 11.73 2.06 -1.74
N ASP A 25 12.45 3.14 -2.01
CA ASP A 25 12.01 4.50 -1.68
C ASP A 25 10.70 4.84 -2.43
N LEU A 26 10.56 4.42 -3.70
CA LEU A 26 9.32 4.61 -4.47
C LEU A 26 8.10 3.92 -3.84
N VAL A 27 8.25 2.68 -3.35
CA VAL A 27 7.11 1.98 -2.71
C VAL A 27 6.69 2.68 -1.42
N PHE A 28 7.62 3.26 -0.66
CA PHE A 28 7.29 4.11 0.48
C PHE A 28 6.57 5.39 0.09
N VAL A 29 6.96 6.02 -1.03
CA VAL A 29 6.25 7.19 -1.56
C VAL A 29 4.80 6.84 -1.90
N ILE A 30 4.54 5.68 -2.50
CA ILE A 30 3.17 5.23 -2.79
C ILE A 30 2.34 5.12 -1.50
N ALA A 31 2.90 4.59 -0.42
CA ALA A 31 2.19 4.53 0.87
C ALA A 31 1.89 5.92 1.45
N ILE A 32 2.81 6.88 1.26
CA ILE A 32 2.60 8.28 1.68
C ILE A 32 1.58 8.99 0.79
N ALA A 33 1.56 8.70 -0.51
CA ALA A 33 0.57 9.23 -1.44
C ALA A 33 -0.84 8.76 -1.06
N GLU A 34 -1.00 7.50 -0.67
CA GLU A 34 -2.28 6.98 -0.15
C GLU A 34 -2.70 7.70 1.15
N LEU A 35 -1.76 7.96 2.07
CA LEU A 35 -2.05 8.78 3.26
C LEU A 35 -2.51 10.19 2.88
N ALA A 36 -1.84 10.83 1.92
CA ALA A 36 -2.19 12.16 1.44
C ALA A 36 -3.58 12.16 0.78
N HIS A 37 -3.91 11.12 0.00
CA HIS A 37 -5.22 10.98 -0.60
C HIS A 37 -6.35 10.91 0.45
N GLN A 38 -6.14 10.20 1.55
CA GLN A 38 -7.11 10.17 2.65
C GLN A 38 -7.29 11.54 3.32
N LEU A 39 -6.22 12.35 3.38
CA LEU A 39 -6.29 13.72 3.87
C LEU A 39 -7.06 14.65 2.91
N GLU A 40 -6.99 14.41 1.60
CA GLU A 40 -7.81 15.11 0.60
C GLU A 40 -9.31 14.80 0.76
N LEU A 41 -9.66 13.61 1.27
CA LEU A 41 -11.06 13.26 1.54
C LEU A 41 -11.58 13.93 2.83
N ASP A 42 -10.72 14.15 3.82
CA ASP A 42 -11.06 14.77 5.10
C ASP A 42 -10.01 15.81 5.53
N HIS A 43 -10.24 17.06 5.13
CA HIS A 43 -9.40 18.21 5.48
C HIS A 43 -9.67 18.78 6.88
N SER A 44 -10.45 18.09 7.72
CA SER A 44 -10.72 18.54 9.08
C SER A 44 -9.47 18.43 9.98
N ALA A 45 -9.48 19.10 11.13
CA ALA A 45 -8.43 18.92 12.13
C ALA A 45 -8.26 17.47 12.59
N ALA A 46 -9.35 16.69 12.60
CA ALA A 46 -9.33 15.27 12.94
C ALA A 46 -8.66 14.45 11.82
N GLY A 47 -8.99 14.74 10.56
CA GLY A 47 -8.34 14.14 9.39
C GLY A 47 -6.83 14.42 9.35
N LEU A 48 -6.42 15.66 9.68
CA LEU A 48 -5.00 16.01 9.79
C LEU A 48 -4.28 15.25 10.92
N LEU A 49 -4.90 15.16 12.10
CA LEU A 49 -4.33 14.42 13.23
C LEU A 49 -4.16 12.93 12.89
N ARG A 50 -5.15 12.36 12.21
CA ARG A 50 -5.14 10.98 11.73
C ARG A 50 -4.04 10.74 10.69
N PHE A 51 -3.91 11.64 9.71
CA PHE A 51 -2.81 11.61 8.74
C PHE A 51 -1.46 11.60 9.47
N ALA A 52 -1.23 12.55 10.39
CA ALA A 52 0.00 12.62 11.15
C ALA A 52 0.26 11.33 11.96
N ALA A 53 -0.77 10.78 12.61
CA ALA A 53 -0.67 9.57 13.40
C ALA A 53 -0.26 8.32 12.60
N LEU A 54 -0.64 8.23 11.32
CA LEU A 54 -0.27 7.12 10.43
C LEU A 54 1.02 7.39 9.64
N PHE A 55 1.27 8.65 9.30
CA PHE A 55 2.48 9.08 8.61
C PHE A 55 3.74 8.84 9.45
N VAL A 56 3.70 9.16 10.75
CA VAL A 56 4.89 9.04 11.60
C VAL A 56 5.42 7.60 11.67
N PRO A 57 4.60 6.55 11.91
CA PRO A 57 5.06 5.16 11.80
C PRO A 57 5.71 4.83 10.44
N VAL A 58 5.08 5.23 9.33
CA VAL A 58 5.61 4.98 7.98
C VAL A 58 6.97 5.64 7.81
N TYR A 59 7.09 6.90 8.21
CA TYR A 59 8.35 7.65 8.19
C TYR A 59 9.43 7.00 9.07
N VAL A 60 9.09 6.57 10.29
CA VAL A 60 10.01 5.88 11.21
C VAL A 60 10.49 4.55 10.62
N ALA A 61 9.61 3.81 9.95
CA ALA A 61 9.99 2.59 9.27
C ALA A 61 10.97 2.86 8.11
N TRP A 62 10.65 3.84 7.25
CA TRP A 62 11.53 4.26 6.16
C TRP A 62 12.91 4.65 6.68
N GLN A 63 12.97 5.53 7.68
CA GLN A 63 14.21 5.94 8.35
C GLN A 63 15.03 4.74 8.85
N GLY A 64 14.38 3.76 9.47
CA GLY A 64 15.04 2.57 9.98
C GLY A 64 15.74 1.77 8.89
N PHE A 65 15.06 1.50 7.76
CA PHE A 65 15.66 0.83 6.62
C PHE A 65 16.74 1.67 5.95
N SER A 66 16.51 2.97 5.80
CA SER A 66 17.46 3.87 5.15
C SER A 66 18.78 3.96 5.92
N ILE A 67 18.70 4.13 7.23
CA ILE A 67 19.87 4.14 8.13
C ILE A 67 20.55 2.77 8.18
N TYR A 68 19.80 1.67 8.15
CA TYR A 68 20.40 0.33 8.12
C TYR A 68 21.23 0.12 6.84
N ALA A 69 20.64 0.41 5.68
CA ALA A 69 21.29 0.25 4.39
C ALA A 69 22.51 1.17 4.23
N ASP A 70 22.47 2.37 4.82
CA ASP A 70 23.60 3.30 4.83
C ASP A 70 24.75 2.81 5.74
N ARG A 71 24.44 2.26 6.92
CA ARG A 71 25.43 1.80 7.91
C ARG A 71 26.15 0.51 7.53
N PHE A 72 25.46 -0.43 6.89
CA PHE A 72 25.98 -1.77 6.64
C PHE A 72 26.11 -1.99 5.15
N ASP A 73 27.35 -2.15 4.68
CA ASP A 73 27.57 -2.60 3.31
C ASP A 73 27.30 -4.09 3.25
N THR A 74 26.12 -4.44 2.77
CA THR A 74 25.71 -5.84 2.64
C THR A 74 25.02 -6.02 1.31
N ASP A 75 25.79 -5.98 0.21
CA ASP A 75 25.26 -6.16 -1.14
C ASP A 75 24.99 -7.65 -1.45
N ASP A 76 24.15 -8.27 -0.62
CA ASP A 76 23.96 -9.71 -0.60
C ASP A 76 22.49 -10.15 -0.72
N LEU A 77 22.27 -11.37 -1.19
CA LEU A 77 20.94 -11.89 -1.55
C LEU A 77 19.93 -11.71 -0.40
N LEU A 78 20.37 -11.90 0.84
CA LEU A 78 19.52 -11.77 2.01
C LEU A 78 19.08 -10.33 2.28
N LEU A 79 19.93 -9.32 2.06
CA LEU A 79 19.50 -7.91 2.12
C LEU A 79 18.45 -7.64 1.03
N ARG A 80 18.69 -8.11 -0.20
CA ARG A 80 17.75 -7.91 -1.32
C ARG A 80 16.39 -8.56 -1.05
N VAL A 81 16.38 -9.79 -0.55
CA VAL A 81 15.16 -10.49 -0.14
C VAL A 81 14.47 -9.75 1.01
N ALA A 82 15.21 -9.23 1.99
CA ALA A 82 14.63 -8.45 3.09
C ALA A 82 14.02 -7.13 2.61
N LEU A 83 14.66 -6.44 1.65
CA LEU A 83 14.12 -5.22 1.06
C LEU A 83 12.86 -5.50 0.23
N LEU A 84 12.85 -6.57 -0.57
CA LEU A 84 11.65 -7.02 -1.29
C LEU A 84 10.51 -7.41 -0.33
N ALA A 85 10.82 -8.12 0.75
CA ALA A 85 9.85 -8.44 1.80
C ALA A 85 9.35 -7.16 2.50
N GLY A 86 10.23 -6.19 2.72
CA GLY A 86 9.90 -4.87 3.24
C GLY A 86 8.94 -4.12 2.33
N MET A 87 9.18 -4.12 1.01
CA MET A 87 8.29 -3.53 0.00
C MET A 87 6.90 -4.18 0.03
N LEU A 88 6.82 -5.52 0.14
CA LEU A 88 5.54 -6.21 0.29
C LEU A 88 4.82 -5.82 1.58
N ALA A 89 5.54 -5.72 2.70
CA ALA A 89 4.96 -5.34 3.98
C ALA A 89 4.45 -3.89 3.99
N ILE A 90 5.18 -2.94 3.41
CA ILE A 90 4.72 -1.55 3.30
C ILE A 90 3.58 -1.41 2.27
N ALA A 91 3.59 -2.18 1.17
CA ALA A 91 2.47 -2.22 0.23
C ALA A 91 1.20 -2.79 0.89
N ALA A 92 1.34 -3.86 1.69
CA ALA A 92 0.24 -4.38 2.50
C ALA A 92 -0.25 -3.33 3.50
N LEU A 93 0.65 -2.61 4.16
CA LEU A 93 0.29 -1.51 5.07
C LEU A 93 -0.50 -0.42 4.34
N ALA A 94 -0.09 -0.05 3.13
CA ALA A 94 -0.75 0.97 2.33
C ALA A 94 -2.22 0.61 2.03
N VAL A 95 -2.49 -0.65 1.66
CA VAL A 95 -3.86 -1.14 1.42
C VAL A 95 -4.75 -1.00 2.67
N GLN A 96 -4.17 -1.07 3.86
CA GLN A 96 -4.92 -0.98 5.12
C GLN A 96 -5.18 0.44 5.58
N ILE A 97 -4.62 1.47 4.92
CA ILE A 97 -4.79 2.86 5.33
C ILE A 97 -6.28 3.26 5.32
N GLU A 98 -6.99 2.94 4.23
CA GLU A 98 -8.44 3.19 4.11
C GLU A 98 -9.23 2.43 5.19
N ASP A 99 -8.85 1.18 5.50
CA ASP A 99 -9.53 0.36 6.50
C ASP A 99 -9.38 0.92 7.92
N VAL A 100 -8.24 1.54 8.26
CA VAL A 100 -8.12 2.27 9.54
C VAL A 100 -9.17 3.37 9.60
N SER A 101 -9.57 3.96 8.46
CA SER A 101 -10.62 4.99 8.36
C SER A 101 -12.01 4.49 8.67
N HIS A 102 -12.21 3.18 8.55
CA HIS A 102 -13.45 2.49 8.87
C HIS A 102 -13.34 1.67 10.17
N GLU A 103 -12.54 2.13 11.14
CA GLU A 103 -12.34 1.53 12.46
C GLU A 103 -11.66 0.14 12.46
N LYS A 104 -11.17 -0.33 11.31
CA LYS A 104 -10.43 -1.60 11.17
C LYS A 104 -8.93 -1.36 11.18
N SER A 105 -8.36 -1.20 12.37
CA SER A 105 -6.94 -0.84 12.53
C SER A 105 -5.97 -2.03 12.69
N ALA A 106 -6.47 -3.26 12.85
CA ALA A 106 -5.63 -4.43 13.10
C ALA A 106 -4.71 -4.77 11.90
N GLY A 107 -5.23 -4.65 10.68
CA GLY A 107 -4.46 -4.93 9.46
C GLY A 107 -3.24 -4.02 9.30
N PHE A 108 -3.38 -2.74 9.65
CA PHE A 108 -2.29 -1.78 9.66
C PHE A 108 -1.20 -2.18 10.66
N ALA A 109 -1.60 -2.50 11.91
CA ALA A 109 -0.66 -2.95 12.94
C ALA A 109 0.09 -4.23 12.54
N VAL A 110 -0.61 -5.24 11.98
CA VAL A 110 0.04 -6.49 11.53
C VAL A 110 1.07 -6.21 10.42
N SER A 111 0.73 -5.36 9.45
CA SER A 111 1.63 -5.01 8.36
C SER A 111 2.86 -4.23 8.87
N TYR A 112 2.64 -3.32 9.82
CA TYR A 112 3.72 -2.59 10.47
C TYR A 112 4.63 -3.50 11.30
N ILE A 113 4.06 -4.42 12.09
CA ILE A 113 4.81 -5.44 12.85
C ILE A 113 5.68 -6.27 11.92
N ALA A 114 5.13 -6.73 10.78
CA ALA A 114 5.89 -7.50 9.79
C ALA A 114 7.08 -6.68 9.25
N LEU A 115 6.82 -5.44 8.82
CA LEU A 115 7.84 -4.52 8.33
C LEU A 115 8.97 -4.29 9.36
N ARG A 116 8.62 -4.06 10.62
CA ARG A 116 9.59 -3.84 11.71
C ARG A 116 10.32 -5.11 12.10
N SER A 117 9.68 -6.27 12.03
CA SER A 117 10.31 -7.57 12.31
C SER A 117 11.38 -7.91 11.27
N ILE A 118 11.17 -7.54 10.00
CA ILE A 118 12.19 -7.67 8.95
C ILE A 118 13.43 -6.83 9.29
N LEU A 119 13.23 -5.56 9.65
CA LEU A 119 14.32 -4.69 10.06
C LEU A 119 15.05 -5.22 11.30
N LEU A 120 14.32 -5.73 12.29
CA LEU A 120 14.90 -6.32 13.50
C LEU A 120 15.75 -7.56 13.17
N ALA A 121 15.30 -8.41 12.23
CA ALA A 121 16.08 -9.55 11.75
C ALA A 121 17.39 -9.12 11.06
N LEU A 122 17.35 -8.04 10.27
CA LEU A 122 18.54 -7.42 9.67
C LEU A 122 19.53 -6.94 10.75
N TYR A 123 19.06 -6.23 11.78
CA TYR A 123 19.91 -5.82 12.90
C TYR A 123 20.47 -7.02 13.69
N ALA A 124 19.67 -8.06 13.95
CA ALA A 124 20.13 -9.28 14.63
C ALA A 124 21.24 -9.99 13.82
N ARG A 125 21.14 -9.96 12.49
CA ARG A 125 22.18 -10.47 11.59
C ARG A 125 23.44 -9.60 11.64
N ALA A 126 23.31 -8.28 11.56
CA ALA A 126 24.43 -7.35 11.65
C ALA A 126 25.17 -7.48 13.00
N TRP A 127 24.45 -7.74 14.10
CA TRP A 127 25.02 -7.97 15.42
C TRP A 127 26.01 -9.15 15.46
N ARG A 128 25.67 -10.24 14.75
CA ARG A 128 26.55 -11.43 14.66
C ARG A 128 27.79 -11.14 13.83
N ALA A 129 27.64 -10.40 12.74
CA ALA A 129 28.68 -10.18 11.74
C ALA A 129 29.66 -9.06 12.10
N VAL A 130 29.23 -8.05 12.85
CA VAL A 130 30.02 -6.86 13.14
C VAL A 130 30.19 -6.65 14.65
N PRO A 131 31.27 -7.17 15.27
CA PRO A 131 31.54 -6.98 16.70
C PRO A 131 31.64 -5.52 17.13
N ALA A 132 32.27 -4.67 16.30
CA ALA A 132 32.51 -3.25 16.60
C ALA A 132 31.22 -2.42 16.75
N ALA A 133 30.14 -2.81 16.06
CA ALA A 133 28.85 -2.11 16.11
C ALA A 133 27.86 -2.72 17.12
N ARG A 134 28.23 -3.81 17.81
CA ARG A 134 27.32 -4.51 18.75
C ARG A 134 26.71 -3.61 19.82
N PRO A 135 27.43 -2.70 20.48
CA PRO A 135 26.81 -1.84 21.50
C PRO A 135 25.67 -0.97 20.93
N LEU A 136 25.86 -0.44 19.72
CA LEU A 136 24.86 0.37 19.03
C LEU A 136 23.68 -0.50 18.57
N ILE A 137 23.98 -1.63 17.94
CA ILE A 137 22.98 -2.57 17.43
C ILE A 137 22.15 -3.17 18.57
N SER A 138 22.76 -3.51 19.72
CA SER A 138 22.03 -4.01 20.89
C SER A 138 21.06 -2.96 21.43
N ARG A 139 21.47 -1.69 21.49
CA ARG A 139 20.60 -0.60 21.99
C ARG A 139 19.43 -0.32 21.05
N TYR A 140 19.69 -0.23 19.74
CA TYR A 140 18.64 -0.08 18.73
C TYR A 140 17.76 -1.31 18.64
N GLY A 141 18.35 -2.50 18.62
CA GLY A 141 17.65 -3.78 18.56
C GLY A 141 16.74 -4.00 19.75
N LEU A 142 17.18 -3.69 20.98
CA LEU A 142 16.32 -3.76 22.16
C LEU A 142 15.17 -2.75 22.09
N GLY A 143 15.45 -1.52 21.67
CA GLY A 143 14.44 -0.49 21.49
C GLY A 143 13.38 -0.89 20.46
N TYR A 144 13.81 -1.34 19.29
CA TYR A 144 12.93 -1.80 18.21
C TYR A 144 12.16 -3.07 18.59
N ALA A 145 12.79 -4.03 19.26
CA ALA A 145 12.09 -5.21 19.77
C ALA A 145 11.01 -4.84 20.79
N THR A 146 11.30 -3.88 21.67
CA THR A 146 10.33 -3.37 22.66
C THR A 146 9.17 -2.67 21.95
N ALA A 147 9.45 -1.82 20.96
CA ALA A 147 8.42 -1.18 20.16
C ALA A 147 7.54 -2.21 19.44
N VAL A 148 8.14 -3.22 18.80
CA VAL A 148 7.40 -4.32 18.15
C VAL A 148 6.53 -5.07 19.15
N ALA A 149 7.03 -5.37 20.36
CA ALA A 149 6.24 -6.01 21.40
C ALA A 149 5.02 -5.17 21.80
N ILE A 150 5.17 -3.85 21.92
CA ILE A 150 4.05 -2.94 22.20
C ILE A 150 3.03 -2.97 21.06
N TRP A 151 3.47 -2.97 19.80
CA TRP A 151 2.58 -3.11 18.64
C TRP A 151 1.83 -4.45 18.64
N VAL A 152 2.50 -5.55 18.99
CA VAL A 152 1.86 -6.87 19.12
C VAL A 152 0.80 -6.85 20.23
N ILE A 153 1.12 -6.29 21.40
CA ILE A 153 0.16 -6.14 22.51
C ILE A 153 -1.05 -5.31 22.08
N SER A 154 -0.86 -4.29 21.24
CA SER A 154 -1.95 -3.44 20.75
C SER A 154 -3.00 -4.19 19.93
N LEU A 155 -2.67 -5.35 19.36
CA LEU A 155 -3.63 -6.19 18.63
C LEU A 155 -4.70 -6.81 19.53
N ALA A 156 -4.39 -6.99 20.82
CA ALA A 156 -5.33 -7.54 21.80
C ALA A 156 -6.29 -6.48 22.38
N LEU A 157 -6.06 -5.20 22.09
CA LEU A 157 -6.87 -4.09 22.60
C LEU A 157 -7.67 -3.44 21.48
N ASP A 158 -8.84 -2.90 21.81
CA ASP A 158 -9.65 -2.10 20.89
C ASP A 158 -9.28 -0.61 20.97
N ALA A 159 -9.82 0.18 20.04
CA ALA A 159 -9.73 1.63 20.11
C ALA A 159 -10.49 2.15 21.36
N PRO A 160 -9.99 3.17 22.07
CA PRO A 160 -8.82 4.01 21.77
C PRO A 160 -7.48 3.48 22.31
N ALA A 161 -7.49 2.47 23.19
CA ALA A 161 -6.29 1.97 23.87
C ALA A 161 -5.21 1.48 22.90
N ARG A 162 -5.61 0.87 21.78
CA ARG A 162 -4.72 0.50 20.68
C ARG A 162 -3.88 1.67 20.17
N TYR A 163 -4.52 2.82 19.91
CA TYR A 163 -3.83 4.00 19.37
C TYR A 163 -2.88 4.65 20.38
N VAL A 164 -3.20 4.57 21.67
CA VAL A 164 -2.29 5.01 22.74
C VAL A 164 -1.02 4.16 22.73
N LEU A 165 -1.13 2.83 22.59
CA LEU A 165 0.04 1.96 22.48
C LEU A 165 0.86 2.24 21.22
N TRP A 166 0.21 2.56 20.10
CA TRP A 166 0.93 2.95 18.88
C TRP A 166 1.75 4.22 19.10
N ALA A 167 1.15 5.24 19.71
CA ALA A 167 1.85 6.48 20.03
C ALA A 167 3.04 6.23 20.97
N VAL A 168 2.88 5.38 21.99
CA VAL A 168 3.97 5.00 22.91
C VAL A 168 5.10 4.28 22.17
N ALA A 169 4.77 3.31 21.30
CA ALA A 169 5.77 2.58 20.53
C ALA A 169 6.54 3.48 19.56
N VAL A 170 5.85 4.41 18.90
CA VAL A 170 6.46 5.40 18.00
C VAL A 170 7.34 6.38 18.77
N ALA A 171 6.87 6.88 19.92
CA ALA A 171 7.65 7.77 20.78
C ALA A 171 8.94 7.07 21.27
N LEU A 172 8.85 5.77 21.59
CA LEU A 172 10.01 4.95 21.91
C LEU A 172 10.99 4.91 20.73
N ASP A 173 10.52 4.60 19.52
CA ASP A 173 11.37 4.57 18.32
C ASP A 173 12.05 5.91 18.04
N LEU A 174 11.32 7.02 18.16
CA LEU A 174 11.84 8.38 17.97
C LEU A 174 12.82 8.84 19.05
N SER A 175 12.73 8.26 20.25
CA SER A 175 13.66 8.55 21.34
C SER A 175 15.04 7.88 21.17
N LEU A 176 15.14 6.83 20.35
CA LEU A 176 16.37 6.05 20.22
C LEU A 176 17.56 6.85 19.66
N PRO A 177 17.43 7.66 18.59
CA PRO A 177 18.54 8.47 18.08
C PRO A 177 19.14 9.46 19.09
N PRO A 178 18.37 10.37 19.73
CA PRO A 178 18.95 11.32 20.67
C PRO A 178 19.59 10.60 21.87
N LEU A 179 18.98 9.52 22.37
CA LEU A 179 19.49 8.71 23.47
C LEU A 179 20.72 7.87 23.10
N SER A 180 21.07 7.75 21.82
CA SER A 180 22.18 6.92 21.33
C SER A 180 23.26 7.74 20.62
N THR A 181 23.19 9.07 20.68
CA THR A 181 24.11 10.00 20.00
C THR A 181 25.60 9.66 20.21
N ARG A 182 25.99 9.29 21.44
CA ARG A 182 27.38 8.91 21.76
C ARG A 182 27.82 7.63 21.05
N LEU A 183 26.92 6.67 20.87
CA LEU A 183 27.22 5.41 20.19
C LEU A 183 27.21 5.58 18.67
N ILE A 184 26.30 6.40 18.14
CA ILE A 184 26.24 6.73 16.71
C ILE A 184 27.57 7.36 16.26
N ARG A 185 28.15 8.27 17.05
CA ARG A 185 29.45 8.88 16.75
C ARG A 185 30.63 7.90 16.70
N ARG A 186 30.52 6.72 17.33
CA ARG A 186 31.56 5.68 17.31
C ARG A 186 31.49 4.77 16.09
N VAL A 187 30.35 4.75 15.40
CA VAL A 187 30.13 3.99 14.18
C VAL A 187 29.53 4.96 13.15
N PRO A 188 30.34 5.89 12.63
CA PRO A 188 29.84 6.95 11.78
C PRO A 188 29.27 6.37 10.48
N THR A 189 28.14 6.95 10.07
CA THR A 189 27.57 6.83 8.73
C THR A 189 28.29 7.79 7.79
N HIS A 190 28.61 7.36 6.57
CA HIS A 190 29.17 8.26 5.56
C HIS A 190 28.07 9.22 5.07
N GLY A 191 28.23 10.52 5.35
CA GLY A 191 27.20 11.52 5.11
C GLY A 191 26.80 11.75 3.63
N GLY A 192 27.56 11.24 2.66
CA GLY A 192 27.29 11.44 1.23
C GLY A 192 26.01 10.74 0.75
N HIS A 193 25.86 9.45 1.04
CA HIS A 193 24.72 8.66 0.56
C HIS A 193 23.43 8.94 1.31
N ILE A 194 23.50 9.25 2.61
CA ILE A 194 22.30 9.66 3.33
C ILE A 194 21.75 10.96 2.74
N VAL A 195 22.59 11.94 2.40
CA VAL A 195 22.12 13.18 1.75
C VAL A 195 21.53 12.90 0.36
N GLU A 196 22.17 12.02 -0.42
CA GLU A 196 21.67 11.61 -1.74
C GLU A 196 20.28 10.95 -1.65
N ARG A 197 20.09 10.00 -0.73
CA ARG A 197 18.80 9.33 -0.54
C ARG A 197 17.71 10.24 -0.01
N TRP A 198 18.06 11.16 0.88
CA TRP A 198 17.10 12.17 1.36
C TRP A 198 16.71 13.13 0.24
N GLY A 199 17.67 13.52 -0.61
CA GLY A 199 17.42 14.33 -1.81
C GLY A 199 16.53 13.60 -2.81
N LEU A 200 16.82 12.34 -3.12
CA LEU A 200 16.06 11.50 -4.04
C LEU A 200 14.64 11.25 -3.55
N PHE A 201 14.48 10.86 -2.28
CA PHE A 201 13.16 10.69 -1.66
C PHE A 201 12.36 12.00 -1.73
N THR A 202 12.97 13.13 -1.36
CA THR A 202 12.31 14.44 -1.43
C THR A 202 11.92 14.80 -2.86
N LEU A 203 12.80 14.56 -3.85
CA LEU A 203 12.50 14.80 -5.26
C LEU A 203 11.35 13.94 -5.76
N ILE A 204 11.26 12.67 -5.36
CA ILE A 204 10.16 11.78 -5.77
C ILE A 204 8.83 12.24 -5.14
N VAL A 205 8.82 12.57 -3.84
CA VAL A 205 7.62 13.09 -3.15
C VAL A 205 7.14 14.40 -3.76
N LEU A 206 8.07 15.32 -4.06
CA LEU A 206 7.76 16.56 -4.76
C LEU A 206 7.25 16.28 -6.19
N GLY A 207 7.85 15.32 -6.89
CA GLY A 207 7.41 14.88 -8.21
C GLY A 207 5.96 14.39 -8.21
N GLU A 208 5.58 13.54 -7.26
CA GLU A 208 4.20 13.07 -7.11
C GLU A 208 3.23 14.24 -6.87
N SER A 209 3.61 15.18 -6.01
CA SER A 209 2.80 16.38 -5.74
C SER A 209 2.60 17.23 -7.00
N VAL A 210 3.65 17.40 -7.82
CA VAL A 210 3.57 18.13 -9.10
C VAL A 210 2.66 17.40 -10.09
N VAL A 211 2.70 16.07 -10.15
CA VAL A 211 1.81 15.28 -11.02
C VAL A 211 0.34 15.47 -10.62
N VAL A 212 0.03 15.42 -9.32
CA VAL A 212 -1.34 15.64 -8.81
C VAL A 212 -1.84 17.05 -9.18
N VAL A 213 -1.01 18.08 -8.98
CA VAL A 213 -1.37 19.46 -9.36
C VAL A 213 -1.55 19.60 -10.86
N ALA A 214 -0.65 19.04 -11.67
CA ALA A 214 -0.73 19.10 -13.13
C ALA A 214 -2.01 18.42 -13.66
N LEU A 215 -2.36 17.26 -13.13
CA LEU A 215 -3.62 16.56 -13.45
C LEU A 215 -4.85 17.37 -13.02
N GLY A 216 -4.78 18.01 -11.85
CA GLY A 216 -5.82 18.93 -11.38
C GLY A 216 -6.05 20.11 -12.32
N VAL A 217 -4.97 20.75 -12.78
CA VAL A 217 -5.03 21.88 -13.75
C VAL A 217 -5.52 21.42 -15.12
N ALA A 218 -5.12 20.22 -15.56
CA ALA A 218 -5.58 19.65 -16.83
C ALA A 218 -7.07 19.23 -16.83
N GLY A 219 -7.76 19.33 -15.68
CA GLY A 219 -9.15 18.85 -15.53
C GLY A 219 -9.29 17.33 -15.57
N LEU A 220 -8.17 16.60 -15.53
CA LEU A 220 -8.11 15.14 -15.51
C LEU A 220 -8.09 14.65 -14.07
N GLY A 221 -9.18 14.88 -13.34
CA GLY A 221 -9.32 14.38 -11.97
C GLY A 221 -9.17 12.86 -11.90
N LEU A 222 -8.39 12.37 -10.93
CA LEU A 222 -8.14 10.94 -10.63
C LEU A 222 -9.41 10.11 -10.37
N ALA A 223 -10.58 10.74 -10.26
CA ALA A 223 -11.88 10.13 -9.99
C ALA A 223 -12.32 9.06 -11.03
N GLY A 224 -11.69 8.99 -12.20
CA GLY A 224 -12.09 8.09 -13.29
C GLY A 224 -11.35 6.74 -13.37
N ARG A 225 -10.17 6.56 -12.75
CA ARG A 225 -9.25 5.48 -13.18
C ARG A 225 -9.12 4.26 -12.25
N PHE A 226 -9.53 4.38 -10.98
CA PHE A 226 -9.52 3.25 -10.02
C PHE A 226 -10.90 2.68 -9.69
N ARG A 227 -11.97 3.14 -10.37
CA ARG A 227 -13.29 2.49 -10.33
C ARG A 227 -13.29 1.22 -11.20
N GLY A 228 -12.39 0.29 -10.91
CA GLY A 228 -12.44 -1.09 -11.35
C GLY A 228 -13.68 -1.75 -10.75
N GLY A 229 -14.59 -2.16 -11.61
CA GLY A 229 -15.94 -2.58 -11.27
C GLY A 229 -16.02 -3.67 -10.20
N ARG A 230 -16.64 -3.33 -9.07
CA ARG A 230 -17.20 -4.33 -8.15
C ARG A 230 -18.69 -4.06 -7.93
N ARG A 231 -19.49 -4.95 -8.54
CA ARG A 231 -20.87 -5.32 -8.18
C ARG A 231 -21.93 -4.21 -8.10
N ARG A 232 -22.58 -3.92 -9.23
CA ARG A 232 -24.02 -3.57 -9.23
C ARG A 232 -24.75 -3.79 -10.57
N ARG A 233 -24.43 -4.87 -11.29
CA ARG A 233 -25.21 -5.28 -12.47
C ARG A 233 -25.18 -6.80 -12.61
N ASN A 234 -25.81 -7.52 -11.66
CA ASN A 234 -26.22 -8.94 -11.82
C ASN A 234 -27.16 -9.48 -10.70
N GLN A 235 -27.77 -8.63 -9.85
CA GLN A 235 -28.84 -9.11 -8.96
C GLN A 235 -30.23 -9.18 -9.63
N LEU A 236 -30.43 -8.52 -10.78
CA LEU A 236 -31.67 -8.65 -11.55
C LEU A 236 -31.69 -9.90 -12.45
N ALA A 237 -30.53 -10.41 -12.87
CA ALA A 237 -30.43 -11.63 -13.66
C ALA A 237 -30.54 -12.91 -12.82
N TRP A 238 -30.14 -12.89 -11.54
CA TRP A 238 -30.23 -14.04 -10.63
C TRP A 238 -31.61 -14.22 -9.96
N ARG A 239 -32.50 -13.21 -10.04
CA ARG A 239 -33.86 -13.32 -9.46
C ARG A 239 -34.87 -13.99 -10.40
N ASN A 240 -34.57 -14.03 -11.71
CA ASN A 240 -35.41 -14.69 -12.72
C ASN A 240 -34.99 -16.13 -13.04
N SER A 241 -33.83 -16.61 -12.56
CA SER A 241 -33.38 -17.99 -12.80
C SER A 241 -33.83 -18.99 -11.72
N LYS A 242 -34.54 -18.55 -10.68
CA LYS A 242 -35.09 -19.41 -9.61
C LYS A 242 -36.57 -19.76 -9.76
N GLN A 243 -37.11 -19.72 -10.98
CA GLN A 243 -38.47 -20.22 -11.28
C GLN A 243 -38.41 -21.43 -12.21
N TRP A 244 -37.62 -22.43 -11.82
CA TRP A 244 -37.67 -23.77 -12.40
C TRP A 244 -38.38 -24.68 -11.40
N ARG A 245 -39.66 -24.98 -11.65
CA ARG A 245 -40.46 -25.96 -10.90
C ARG A 245 -40.43 -27.29 -11.65
N PRO A 246 -40.01 -28.40 -11.03
CA PRO A 246 -40.11 -29.71 -11.63
C PRO A 246 -41.51 -30.32 -11.37
N GLY A 247 -42.14 -30.83 -12.43
CA GLY A 247 -42.97 -32.04 -12.42
C GLY A 247 -44.38 -32.00 -11.79
N GLY A 248 -45.36 -32.42 -12.60
CA GLY A 248 -46.66 -32.99 -12.20
C GLY A 248 -47.79 -31.95 -12.09
N THR A 249 -49.00 -32.15 -12.62
CA THR A 249 -49.69 -33.37 -13.06
C THR A 249 -50.82 -33.00 -14.05
N CYS A 250 -51.19 -33.98 -14.88
CA CYS A 250 -52.39 -33.98 -15.71
C CYS A 250 -53.65 -33.75 -14.87
N ALA A 251 -54.57 -32.95 -15.39
CA ALA A 251 -55.99 -33.02 -15.06
C ALA A 251 -56.78 -32.88 -16.37
N SER A 252 -57.41 -33.97 -16.77
CA SER A 252 -58.40 -34.09 -17.85
C SER A 252 -59.81 -33.87 -17.31
N ALA A 253 -60.71 -33.51 -18.24
CA ALA A 253 -62.16 -33.33 -18.10
C ALA A 253 -62.57 -32.04 -17.35
N ASP A 254 -63.47 -31.20 -17.90
CA ASP A 254 -64.76 -31.63 -18.42
C ASP A 254 -65.32 -30.76 -19.56
N ALA A 255 -66.22 -31.37 -20.32
CA ALA A 255 -66.82 -30.89 -21.54
C ALA A 255 -68.11 -30.10 -21.31
N SER A 256 -68.33 -29.00 -22.07
CA SER A 256 -69.66 -28.69 -22.57
C SER A 256 -69.62 -27.75 -23.79
N ARG A 257 -70.23 -28.25 -24.87
CA ARG A 257 -70.57 -27.62 -26.15
C ARG A 257 -71.01 -26.15 -26.05
N SER A 258 -70.60 -25.29 -26.99
CA SER A 258 -71.39 -24.99 -28.19
C SER A 258 -70.69 -23.97 -29.11
N SER A 259 -70.97 -24.15 -30.40
CA SER A 259 -70.67 -23.33 -31.58
C SER A 259 -70.29 -21.86 -31.37
N SER A 260 -69.21 -21.40 -32.01
CA SER A 260 -69.27 -20.77 -33.34
C SER A 260 -68.02 -19.93 -33.66
N ARG A 261 -67.71 -19.90 -34.96
CA ARG A 261 -66.96 -18.86 -35.69
C ARG A 261 -65.43 -18.94 -35.70
N LEU A 262 -64.96 -19.59 -36.77
CA LEU A 262 -63.76 -19.26 -37.53
C LEU A 262 -63.57 -17.73 -37.66
N LYS A 263 -62.36 -17.24 -37.35
CA LYS A 263 -61.74 -16.17 -38.13
C LYS A 263 -60.22 -16.31 -38.12
N VAL A 264 -59.72 -16.43 -39.34
CA VAL A 264 -58.33 -16.47 -39.79
C VAL A 264 -57.71 -15.06 -39.73
N GLY A 265 -56.41 -14.98 -39.47
CA GLY A 265 -55.57 -13.77 -39.65
C GLY A 265 -54.77 -13.44 -38.40
N GLY A 266 -53.46 -13.23 -38.40
CA GLY A 266 -52.48 -13.17 -39.46
C GLY A 266 -51.15 -12.71 -38.85
N SER A 267 -50.07 -13.26 -39.39
CA SER A 267 -48.68 -12.77 -39.42
C SER A 267 -47.98 -12.27 -38.15
N CYS A 268 -46.98 -13.05 -37.73
CA CYS A 268 -45.78 -12.53 -37.07
C CYS A 268 -44.99 -11.63 -38.03
N GLN A 269 -44.54 -10.46 -37.57
CA GLN A 269 -43.48 -9.69 -38.22
C GLN A 269 -42.32 -9.48 -37.23
N SER A 270 -41.16 -10.01 -37.62
CA SER A 270 -39.84 -9.78 -37.05
C SER A 270 -39.20 -8.59 -37.77
N THR A 271 -38.84 -7.53 -37.05
CA THR A 271 -38.04 -6.41 -37.56
C THR A 271 -36.55 -6.63 -37.24
N GLY A 272 -35.75 -6.89 -38.29
CA GLY A 272 -34.29 -6.79 -38.26
C GLY A 272 -33.82 -5.42 -38.80
N PRO A 273 -32.60 -4.96 -38.46
CA PRO A 273 -32.12 -3.63 -38.86
C PRO A 273 -31.51 -3.62 -40.26
N SER A 274 -31.89 -2.63 -41.07
CA SER A 274 -31.39 -2.37 -42.42
C SER A 274 -30.11 -1.51 -42.42
N LEU A 275 -29.09 -1.97 -43.14
CA LEU A 275 -27.91 -1.22 -43.57
C LEU A 275 -28.27 -0.08 -44.52
N GLY A 276 -27.61 1.07 -44.36
CA GLY A 276 -27.65 2.19 -45.31
C GLY A 276 -26.22 2.66 -45.65
N GLU A 277 -25.80 2.37 -46.89
CA GLU A 277 -24.61 2.90 -47.56
C GLU A 277 -24.85 4.30 -48.19
N ARG A 278 -23.72 4.97 -48.50
CA ARG A 278 -23.45 6.15 -49.36
C ARG A 278 -22.98 7.38 -48.55
N THR A 279 -21.93 8.12 -48.91
CA THR A 279 -21.17 8.22 -50.18
C THR A 279 -19.83 8.92 -49.93
N SER A 280 -18.85 8.57 -50.76
CA SER A 280 -17.54 9.19 -50.96
C SER A 280 -17.61 10.64 -51.44
N GLY A 281 -16.65 11.47 -51.02
CA GLY A 281 -16.40 12.83 -51.55
C GLY A 281 -14.98 13.29 -51.20
N SER A 282 -14.16 13.52 -52.23
CA SER A 282 -12.71 13.67 -52.15
C SER A 282 -12.21 15.12 -52.14
N MET A 283 -11.03 15.33 -51.52
CA MET A 283 -9.87 16.11 -52.00
C MET A 283 -9.83 17.66 -51.91
N ARG A 284 -8.94 18.14 -51.00
CA ARG A 284 -7.81 19.09 -51.19
C ARG A 284 -8.08 20.57 -51.54
N PRO A 285 -7.08 21.48 -51.44
CA PRO A 285 -5.65 21.30 -51.13
C PRO A 285 -5.18 21.72 -49.74
#